data_AF-A0A3D1PMD1-F1
#
_entry.id   AF-A0A3D1PMD1-F1
#
_cell.length_a   1.000
_cell.length_b   1.000
_cell.length_c   1.000
_cell.angle_alpha   90.00
_cell.angle_beta   90.00
_cell.angle_gamma   90.00
#
_symmetry.space_group_name_H-M   'P 1'
#
loop_
_entity.id
_entity.type
_entity.pdbx_description
1 polymer ?
#
loop_
_entity_poly.entity_id
_entity_poly.type
_entity_poly.pdbx_seq_one_letter_code
_entity_poly.pdbx_strand_id
1 'polypeptide(L)'
;MKKRKIYGFEILNKIRKEGIKSKVIMLTAKNLLEDKLNGFDNGANDYVTKPFHIDELVARVNVQLRNADLLDMAKSENKVKETYNNEDLSNME
;
A
#
# COMPACT_ATOMS: atom_id res chain seq x y z
N MET A 1 11.05 -1.16 34.48
CA MET A 1 10.50 -0.43 33.33
C MET A 1 9.51 -1.33 32.56
N LYS A 2 8.24 -0.96 32.47
CA LYS A 2 7.22 -1.70 31.71
C LYS A 2 7.42 -1.40 30.22
N LYS A 3 7.87 -2.37 29.40
CA LYS A 3 7.94 -2.20 27.94
C LYS A 3 6.51 -1.98 27.42
N ARG A 4 6.22 -0.82 26.83
CA ARG A 4 4.92 -0.55 26.21
C ARG A 4 4.81 -1.43 24.96
N LYS A 5 3.93 -2.43 24.99
CA LYS A 5 3.65 -3.31 23.85
C LYS A 5 2.60 -2.62 22.99
N ILE A 6 2.96 -2.25 21.76
CA ILE A 6 2.06 -1.63 20.78
C ILE A 6 1.64 -2.74 19.80
N TYR A 7 0.37 -2.80 19.45
CA TYR A 7 -0.13 -3.80 18.49
C TYR A 7 0.07 -3.36 17.05
N GLY A 8 0.27 -4.32 16.13
CA GLY A 8 0.51 -4.02 14.71
C GLY A 8 -0.60 -3.18 14.06
N PHE A 9 -1.86 -3.44 14.40
CA PHE A 9 -3.00 -2.65 13.90
C PHE A 9 -2.98 -1.19 14.39
N GLU A 10 -2.52 -0.93 15.61
CA GLU A 10 -2.37 0.43 16.12
C GLU A 10 -1.31 1.20 15.35
N ILE A 11 -0.21 0.52 15.00
CA ILE A 11 0.85 1.09 14.16
C ILE A 11 0.30 1.41 12.76
N LEU A 12 -0.41 0.46 12.13
CA LEU A 12 -1.02 0.65 10.82
C LEU A 12 -1.97 1.85 10.81
N ASN A 13 -2.87 1.94 11.79
CA ASN A 13 -3.82 3.05 11.89
C ASN A 13 -3.07 4.39 12.07
N LYS A 14 -2.04 4.42 12.92
CA LYS A 14 -1.24 5.62 13.16
C LYS A 14 -0.54 6.11 11.88
N ILE A 15 0.16 5.23 11.16
CA ILE A 15 0.88 5.64 9.94
C ILE A 15 -0.08 6.09 8.83
N ARG A 16 -1.28 5.49 8.74
CA ARG A 16 -2.30 5.90 7.78
C ARG A 16 -2.91 7.26 8.13
N LYS A 17 -3.16 7.53 9.41
CA LYS A 17 -3.57 8.87 9.89
C LYS A 17 -2.52 9.94 9.62
N GLU A 18 -1.24 9.58 9.66
CA GLU A 18 -0.12 10.47 9.30
C GLU A 18 0.04 10.65 7.78
N GLY A 19 -0.82 10.04 6.96
CA GLY A 19 -0.77 10.15 5.50
C GLY A 19 0.37 9.37 4.84
N ILE A 20 1.04 8.47 5.58
CA ILE A 20 2.11 7.64 5.04
C ILE A 20 1.51 6.61 4.07
N LYS A 21 1.88 6.72 2.80
CA LYS A 21 1.35 5.89 1.69
C LYS A 21 2.16 4.62 1.41
N SER A 22 3.26 4.40 2.15
CA SER A 22 4.11 3.22 2.00
C SER A 22 3.29 1.93 2.12
N LYS A 23 3.62 0.95 1.27
CA LYS A 23 2.95 -0.35 1.27
C LYS A 23 3.24 -1.08 2.58
N VAL A 24 2.21 -1.67 3.17
CA VAL A 24 2.31 -2.39 4.46
C VAL A 24 1.90 -3.84 4.26
N ILE A 25 2.81 -4.74 4.60
CA ILE A 25 2.56 -6.18 4.66
C ILE A 25 2.46 -6.59 6.13
N MET A 26 1.35 -7.20 6.51
CA MET A 26 1.08 -7.57 7.90
C MET A 26 1.42 -9.04 8.12
N LEU A 27 2.43 -9.29 8.96
CA LEU A 27 2.87 -10.64 9.32
C LEU A 27 2.20 -11.07 10.64
N THR A 28 1.32 -12.06 10.59
CA THR A 28 0.47 -12.39 11.74
C THR A 28 0.40 -13.90 12.01
N ALA A 29 0.28 -14.30 13.27
CA ALA A 29 -0.08 -15.68 13.61
C ALA A 29 -1.60 -15.92 13.51
N LYS A 30 -2.38 -14.85 13.35
CA LYS A 30 -3.83 -14.91 13.24
C LYS A 30 -4.21 -15.28 11.81
N ASN A 31 -4.92 -16.39 11.66
CA ASN A 31 -5.31 -16.95 10.37
C ASN A 31 -6.82 -16.81 10.08
N LEU A 32 -7.58 -16.17 10.98
CA LEU A 32 -9.00 -15.92 10.79
C LEU A 32 -9.22 -14.95 9.62
N LEU A 33 -10.24 -15.21 8.81
CA LEU A 33 -10.63 -14.35 7.70
C LEU A 33 -10.94 -12.93 8.18
N GLU A 34 -11.62 -12.81 9.32
CA GLU A 34 -12.00 -11.52 9.91
C GLU A 34 -10.79 -10.63 10.22
N ASP A 35 -9.70 -11.18 10.75
CA ASP A 35 -8.48 -10.42 11.03
C ASP A 35 -7.82 -9.89 9.74
N LYS A 36 -7.90 -10.65 8.64
CA LYS A 36 -7.40 -10.22 7.32
C LYS A 36 -8.28 -9.11 6.74
N LEU A 37 -9.60 -9.30 6.77
CA LEU A 37 -10.58 -8.32 6.29
C LEU A 37 -10.44 -6.99 7.01
N ASN A 38 -10.50 -7.00 8.35
CA ASN A 38 -10.28 -5.82 9.17
C ASN A 38 -8.95 -5.15 8.82
N GLY A 39 -7.93 -5.96 8.57
CA GLY A 39 -6.65 -5.48 8.16
C GLY A 39 -6.58 -4.74 6.84
N PHE A 40 -7.26 -5.24 5.83
CA PHE A 40 -7.39 -4.59 4.53
C PHE A 40 -8.21 -3.30 4.64
N ASP A 41 -9.29 -3.32 5.41
CA ASP A 41 -10.13 -2.13 5.67
C ASP A 41 -9.33 -1.01 6.35
N ASN A 42 -8.36 -1.36 7.20
CA ASN A 42 -7.45 -0.41 7.85
C ASN A 42 -6.25 0.02 6.96
N GLY A 43 -6.22 -0.39 5.68
CA GLY A 43 -5.26 0.09 4.70
C GLY A 43 -3.94 -0.68 4.64
N ALA A 44 -3.89 -1.92 5.14
CA ALA A 44 -2.79 -2.82 4.80
C ALA A 44 -2.90 -3.26 3.32
N ASN A 45 -1.76 -3.58 2.71
CA ASN A 45 -1.70 -3.98 1.30
C ASN A 45 -1.59 -5.49 1.11
N ASP A 46 -1.08 -6.20 2.12
CA ASP A 46 -1.04 -7.67 2.12
C ASP A 46 -1.06 -8.21 3.56
N TYR A 47 -1.45 -9.48 3.69
CA TYR A 47 -1.44 -10.26 4.92
C TYR A 47 -0.75 -11.61 4.71
N VAL A 48 0.26 -11.89 5.52
CA VAL A 48 0.97 -13.17 5.51
C VAL A 48 0.86 -13.83 6.87
N THR A 49 0.33 -15.05 6.86
CA THR A 49 0.19 -15.84 8.08
C THR A 49 1.53 -16.52 8.42
N LYS A 50 1.90 -16.55 9.70
CA LYS A 50 3.05 -17.29 10.21
C LYS A 50 2.66 -18.73 10.58
N PRO A 51 3.55 -19.72 10.34
CA PRO A 51 4.85 -19.62 9.67
C PRO A 51 4.70 -19.43 8.15
N PHE A 52 5.69 -18.80 7.52
CA PHE A 52 5.74 -18.59 6.06
C PHE A 52 7.14 -18.92 5.52
N HIS A 53 7.21 -19.24 4.24
CA HIS A 53 8.48 -19.38 3.53
C HIS A 53 9.04 -18.01 3.14
N ILE A 54 10.36 -17.85 3.20
CA ILE A 54 11.02 -16.60 2.81
C ILE A 54 10.73 -16.27 1.34
N ASP A 55 10.74 -17.28 0.46
CA ASP A 55 10.45 -17.09 -0.96
C ASP A 55 9.04 -16.55 -1.21
N GLU A 56 8.06 -16.98 -0.39
CA GLU A 56 6.70 -16.43 -0.46
C GLU A 56 6.68 -14.95 -0.06
N LEU A 57 7.37 -14.59 1.03
CA LEU A 57 7.44 -13.19 1.47
C LEU A 57 8.13 -12.31 0.41
N VAL A 58 9.22 -12.79 -0.18
CA VAL A 58 9.93 -12.08 -1.26
C VAL A 58 9.01 -11.86 -2.46
N ALA A 59 8.30 -12.90 -2.89
CA ALA A 59 7.34 -12.79 -4.00
C ALA A 59 6.26 -11.74 -3.70
N ARG A 60 5.70 -11.74 -2.49
CA ARG A 60 4.69 -10.76 -2.06
C ARG A 60 5.22 -9.33 -2.03
N VAL A 61 6.43 -9.12 -1.51
CA VAL A 61 7.10 -7.81 -1.55
C VAL A 61 7.23 -7.32 -2.98
N ASN A 62 7.72 -8.18 -3.89
CA ASN A 62 7.89 -7.84 -5.29
C ASN A 62 6.57 -7.45 -5.98
N VAL A 63 5.47 -8.13 -5.66
CA VAL A 63 4.12 -7.78 -6.16
C VAL A 63 3.71 -6.38 -5.68
N GLN A 64 3.95 -6.04 -4.41
CA GLN A 64 3.59 -4.74 -3.87
C GLN A 64 4.41 -3.59 -4.48
N LEU A 65 5.67 -3.85 -4.81
CA LEU A 65 6.56 -2.87 -5.45
C LEU A 65 6.21 -2.65 -6.93
N ARG A 66 5.99 -3.72 -7.70
CA ARG A 66 5.64 -3.62 -9.14
C ARG A 66 4.36 -2.80 -9.37
N ASN A 67 3.39 -2.92 -8.47
CA ASN A 67 2.15 -2.14 -8.55
C ASN A 67 2.36 -0.64 -8.29
N ALA A 68 3.41 -0.25 -7.55
CA ALA A 68 3.75 1.15 -7.38
C ALA A 68 4.29 1.74 -8.69
N ASP A 69 5.20 1.02 -9.36
CA ASP A 69 5.79 1.45 -10.63
C ASP A 69 4.72 1.64 -11.73
N LEU A 70 3.78 0.71 -11.84
CA LEU A 70 2.66 0.81 -12.79
C LEU A 70 1.73 2.00 -12.49
N LEU A 71 1.46 2.28 -11.21
CA LEU A 71 0.65 3.44 -10.81
C LEU A 71 1.37 4.76 -11.10
N ASP A 72 2.69 4.80 -10.96
CA ASP A 72 3.48 6.01 -11.24
C ASP A 72 3.65 6.24 -12.74
N MET A 73 3.79 5.17 -13.53
CA MET A 73 3.72 5.21 -15.01
C MET A 73 2.33 5.68 -15.50
N ALA A 74 1.24 5.15 -14.93
CA ALA A 74 -0.11 5.58 -15.34
C ALA A 74 -0.43 7.05 -14.99
N LYS A 75 0.17 7.58 -13.90
CA LYS A 75 0.03 9.00 -13.54
C LYS A 75 0.83 9.92 -14.43
N SER A 76 2.02 9.51 -14.86
CA SER A 76 2.83 10.31 -15.78
C SER A 76 2.15 10.42 -17.15
N GLU A 77 1.56 9.34 -17.66
CA GLU A 77 0.81 9.35 -18.92
C GLU A 77 -0.44 10.25 -18.88
N ASN A 78 -1.22 10.22 -17.80
CA ASN A 78 -2.42 11.06 -17.69
C ASN A 78 -2.07 12.54 -17.54
N LYS A 79 -1.01 12.87 -16.79
CA LYS A 79 -0.53 14.26 -16.65
C LYS A 79 -0.08 14.83 -18.00
N VAL A 80 0.60 14.02 -18.81
CA VAL A 80 1.03 14.41 -20.16
C VAL A 80 -0.18 14.70 -21.06
N LYS A 81 -1.21 13.86 -21.04
CA LYS A 81 -2.45 14.08 -21.83
C LYS A 81 -3.23 15.31 -21.39
N GLU A 82 -3.31 15.57 -20.09
CA GLU A 82 -3.94 16.79 -19.57
C GLU A 82 -3.19 18.06 -19.99
N THR A 83 -1.85 18.03 -20.05
CA THR A 83 -1.06 19.18 -20.53
C THR A 83 -1.32 19.46 -22.01
N TYR A 84 -1.30 18.43 -22.87
CA TYR A 84 -1.60 18.61 -24.30
C TYR A 84 -3.01 19.17 -24.55
N ASN A 85 -4.04 18.65 -23.85
CA ASN A 85 -5.41 19.11 -24.04
C ASN A 85 -5.65 20.57 -23.60
N ASN A 86 -4.92 21.06 -22.59
CA ASN A 86 -5.09 22.43 -22.10
C ASN A 86 -4.29 23.45 -22.94
N GLU A 87 -3.12 23.08 -23.45
CA GLU A 87 -2.31 23.95 -24.32
C GLU A 87 -2.99 24.17 -25.68
N ASP A 88 -3.61 23.15 -26.26
CA ASP A 88 -4.30 23.26 -27.55
C ASP A 88 -5.56 24.14 -27.51
N LEU A 89 -6.27 24.19 -26.37
CA LEU A 89 -7.42 25.08 -26.17
C LEU A 89 -7.00 26.54 -25.94
N SER A 90 -5.83 26.77 -25.36
CA SER A 90 -5.28 28.13 -25.14
C SER A 90 -4.68 28.78 -26.39
N ASN A 91 -4.40 27.98 -27.43
CA ASN A 91 -3.82 28.43 -28.69
C ASN A 91 -4.88 28.65 -29.81
N MET A 92 -6.17 28.56 -29.48
CA MET A 92 -7.30 28.78 -30.40
C MET A 92 -8.07 30.09 -30.17
N GLU A 93 -7.68 30.92 -29.20
CA GLU A 93 -8.14 32.31 -29.02
C GLU A 93 -7.05 33.31 -29.44
#